data_AF-A0A1H3KR74-F1
#
_entry.id   AF-A0A1H3KR74-F1
#
_cell.length_a   1.000
_cell.length_b   1.000
_cell.length_c   1.000
_cell.angle_alpha   90.00
_cell.angle_beta   90.00
_cell.angle_gamma   90.00
#
_symmetry.space_group_name_H-M   'P 1'
#
loop_
_entity.id
_entity.type
_entity.pdbx_description
1 polymer ?
#
loop_
_entity_poly.entity_id
_entity_poly.type
_entity_poly.pdbx_seq_one_letter_code
_entity_poly.pdbx_strand_id
1 'polypeptide(L)'
;MDIRQKTDERPDAKGKTLSLFADDPVFACYCYSVLVTDMNLPAAELWRLYRGRADCENRIKELKYDFGGERGFNLRDFWATEAALLTVMLAYNVMSLFRQAVLRSDAVSGKGDIQHTLKTLCYKLFAKAAYITHEGRKKDC
;
A
#
# COMPACT_ATOMS: atom_id res chain seq x y z
N MET A 1 -5.24 -3.23 12.31
CA MET A 1 -6.28 -2.32 12.85
C MET A 1 -7.18 -3.19 13.69
N ASP A 2 -7.17 -3.00 15.00
CA ASP A 2 -7.88 -3.87 15.94
C ASP A 2 -9.15 -3.18 16.40
N ILE A 3 -10.23 -3.95 16.60
CA ILE A 3 -11.56 -3.41 16.92
C ILE A 3 -11.61 -2.87 18.36
N ARG A 4 -10.87 -3.52 19.26
CA ARG A 4 -10.69 -3.12 20.65
C ARG A 4 -9.21 -3.11 20.97
N GLN A 5 -8.72 -2.00 21.49
CA GLN A 5 -7.33 -1.86 21.92
C GLN A 5 -7.30 -1.38 23.36
N LYS A 6 -6.57 -2.08 24.22
CA LYS A 6 -6.41 -1.67 25.62
C LYS A 6 -5.40 -0.52 25.69
N THR A 7 -5.78 0.57 26.32
CA THR A 7 -4.99 1.80 26.37
C THR A 7 -3.68 1.60 27.15
N ASP A 8 -3.69 0.76 28.19
CA ASP A 8 -2.51 0.46 29.02
C ASP A 8 -1.41 -0.30 28.27
N GLU A 9 -1.79 -1.20 27.38
CA GLU A 9 -0.84 -2.03 26.61
C GLU A 9 -0.33 -1.30 25.37
N ARG A 10 -1.08 -0.30 24.88
CA ARG A 10 -0.74 0.44 23.67
C ARG A 10 -1.12 1.91 23.82
N PRO A 11 -0.18 2.77 24.26
CA PRO A 11 -0.46 4.20 24.45
C PRO A 11 -0.73 4.96 23.14
N ASP A 12 -0.31 4.41 21.99
CA ASP A 12 -0.64 4.93 20.64
C ASP A 12 -1.80 4.14 19.98
N ALA A 13 -2.75 3.67 20.80
CA ALA A 13 -3.93 2.96 20.31
C ALA A 13 -4.78 3.88 19.42
N LYS A 14 -5.07 3.43 18.20
CA LYS A 14 -5.91 4.18 17.25
C LYS A 14 -7.37 3.84 17.51
N GLY A 15 -8.18 4.86 17.81
CA GLY A 15 -9.62 4.70 18.07
C GLY A 15 -10.16 5.85 18.91
N LYS A 16 -11.41 5.74 19.36
CA LYS A 16 -11.98 6.66 20.36
C LYS A 16 -12.35 5.91 21.62
N THR A 17 -12.08 6.51 22.77
CA THR A 17 -12.70 6.10 24.03
C THR A 17 -14.17 6.48 24.00
N LEU A 18 -15.05 5.53 24.28
CA LEU A 18 -16.49 5.76 24.26
C LEU A 18 -16.92 6.38 25.59
N SER A 19 -17.49 7.58 25.55
CA SER A 19 -18.08 8.24 26.73
C SER A 19 -19.26 7.47 27.31
N LEU A 20 -19.89 6.60 26.52
CA LEU A 20 -20.99 5.73 26.93
C LEU A 20 -20.59 4.74 28.04
N PHE A 21 -19.31 4.41 28.14
CA PHE A 21 -18.76 3.47 29.13
C PHE A 21 -17.75 4.13 30.07
N ALA A 22 -17.81 5.46 30.22
CA ALA A 22 -16.85 6.21 31.03
C ALA A 22 -16.89 5.84 32.52
N ASP A 23 -18.06 5.47 33.02
CA ASP A 23 -18.27 5.13 34.44
C ASP A 23 -17.91 3.68 34.79
N ASP A 24 -17.64 2.83 33.78
CA ASP A 24 -17.23 1.44 33.99
C ASP A 24 -15.70 1.30 33.86
N PRO A 25 -14.99 1.02 34.96
CA PRO A 25 -13.52 0.95 34.97
C PRO A 25 -12.97 -0.18 34.08
N VAL A 26 -13.77 -1.19 33.73
CA VAL A 26 -13.34 -2.27 32.84
C VAL A 26 -13.37 -1.82 31.38
N PHE A 27 -14.38 -1.06 30.98
CA PHE A 27 -14.59 -0.67 29.57
C PHE A 27 -13.98 0.67 29.20
N ALA A 28 -13.75 1.56 30.17
CA ALA A 28 -13.08 2.84 29.97
C ALA A 28 -11.62 2.71 29.50
N CYS A 29 -10.96 1.60 29.82
CA CYS A 29 -9.57 1.33 29.44
C CYS A 29 -9.39 0.83 28.00
N TYR A 30 -10.42 0.90 27.14
CA TYR A 30 -10.36 0.46 25.76
C TYR A 30 -10.68 1.58 24.77
N CYS A 31 -9.87 1.65 23.71
CA CYS A 31 -10.17 2.36 22.48
C CYS A 31 -10.98 1.46 21.54
N TYR A 32 -12.11 1.98 21.07
CA TYR A 32 -13.02 1.27 20.18
C TYR A 32 -12.94 1.83 18.76
N SER A 33 -12.99 0.94 17.77
CA SER A 33 -13.18 1.25 16.36
C SER A 33 -14.43 0.58 15.84
N VAL A 34 -15.29 1.32 15.14
CA VAL A 34 -16.58 0.82 14.62
C VAL A 34 -16.50 0.67 13.10
N LEU A 35 -17.03 -0.44 12.59
CA LEU A 35 -17.19 -0.70 11.17
C LEU A 35 -18.70 -0.77 10.87
N VAL A 36 -19.14 0.02 9.91
CA VAL A 36 -20.52 0.03 9.42
C VAL A 36 -20.50 -0.48 7.98
N THR A 37 -21.31 -1.49 7.69
CA THR A 37 -21.39 -2.09 6.36
C THR A 37 -22.79 -2.65 6.11
N ASP A 38 -23.20 -2.60 4.85
CA ASP A 38 -24.41 -3.20 4.28
C ASP A 38 -24.18 -4.65 3.81
N MET A 39 -22.94 -5.15 3.86
CA MET A 39 -22.58 -6.49 3.41
C MET A 39 -23.04 -7.56 4.41
N ASN A 40 -23.70 -8.61 3.91
CA ASN A 40 -24.14 -9.76 4.72
C ASN A 40 -23.03 -10.82 4.87
N LEU A 41 -21.86 -10.39 5.35
CA LEU A 41 -20.70 -11.27 5.61
C LEU A 41 -20.50 -11.45 7.13
N PRO A 42 -19.91 -12.58 7.57
CA PRO A 42 -19.55 -12.75 8.97
C PRO A 42 -18.63 -11.63 9.48
N ALA A 43 -18.82 -11.19 10.72
CA ALA A 43 -18.07 -10.07 11.31
C ALA A 43 -16.55 -10.25 11.25
N ALA A 44 -16.06 -11.49 11.39
CA ALA A 44 -14.63 -11.80 11.30
C ALA A 44 -14.08 -11.62 9.87
N GLU A 45 -14.87 -11.97 8.85
CA GLU A 45 -14.50 -11.77 7.44
C GLU A 45 -14.54 -10.30 7.05
N LEU A 46 -15.55 -9.56 7.50
CA LEU A 46 -15.63 -8.11 7.34
C LEU A 46 -14.40 -7.42 7.94
N TRP A 47 -13.99 -7.83 9.13
CA TRP A 47 -12.78 -7.30 9.76
C TRP A 47 -11.52 -7.64 8.95
N ARG A 48 -11.39 -8.88 8.46
CA ARG A 48 -10.24 -9.29 7.63
C ARG A 48 -10.18 -8.50 6.33
N LEU A 49 -11.32 -8.33 5.67
CA LEU A 49 -11.46 -7.53 4.45
C LEU A 49 -11.07 -6.08 4.71
N TYR A 50 -11.59 -5.48 5.78
CA TYR A 50 -11.33 -4.08 6.11
C TYR A 50 -9.90 -3.85 6.61
N ARG A 51 -9.26 -4.84 7.25
CA ARG A 51 -7.88 -4.75 7.74
C ARG A 51 -6.88 -4.43 6.61
N GLY A 52 -7.17 -4.83 5.37
CA GLY A 52 -6.37 -4.51 4.18
C GLY A 52 -6.47 -3.05 3.71
N ARG A 53 -7.36 -2.23 4.27
CA ARG A 53 -7.54 -0.81 3.87
C ARG A 53 -6.27 0.03 4.03
N ALA A 54 -5.40 -0.33 4.98
CA ALA A 54 -4.12 0.34 5.15
C ALA A 54 -3.24 0.25 3.89
N ASP A 55 -3.36 -0.82 3.13
CA ASP A 55 -2.61 -0.99 1.88
C ASP A 55 -3.09 -0.01 0.80
N CYS A 56 -4.40 0.31 0.78
CA CYS A 56 -4.94 1.32 -0.13
C CYS A 56 -4.38 2.72 0.16
N GLU A 57 -4.24 3.10 1.43
CA GLU A 57 -3.64 4.39 1.81
C GLU A 57 -2.17 4.47 1.39
N ASN A 58 -1.42 3.39 1.60
CA ASN A 58 -0.03 3.28 1.13
C ASN A 58 0.05 3.36 -0.40
N ARG A 59 -0.89 2.75 -1.12
CA ARG A 59 -1.01 2.82 -2.59
C ARG A 59 -1.22 4.25 -3.08
N ILE A 60 -2.07 5.01 -2.40
CA ILE A 60 -2.34 6.43 -2.71
C ILE A 60 -1.11 7.30 -2.40
N LYS A 61 -0.42 7.03 -1.29
CA LYS A 61 0.83 7.73 -0.95
C LYS A 61 1.92 7.44 -2.00
N GLU A 62 2.10 6.19 -2.40
CA GLU A 62 3.05 5.80 -3.46
C GLU A 62 2.73 6.53 -4.78
N LEU A 63 1.45 6.55 -5.19
CA LEU A 63 1.04 7.28 -6.39
C LEU A 63 1.37 8.78 -6.29
N LYS A 64 1.11 9.40 -5.14
CA LYS A 64 1.39 10.82 -4.91
C LYS A 64 2.88 11.15 -4.94
N TYR A 65 3.71 10.37 -4.23
CA TYR A 65 5.12 10.68 -4.04
C TYR A 65 6.03 10.12 -5.14
N ASP A 66 5.78 8.91 -5.65
CA ASP A 66 6.69 8.24 -6.58
C ASP A 66 6.36 8.50 -8.05
N PHE A 67 5.09 8.80 -8.37
CA PHE A 67 4.60 8.97 -9.75
C PHE A 67 4.28 10.42 -10.13
N GLY A 68 4.73 11.40 -9.32
CA GLY A 68 4.72 12.80 -9.71
C GLY A 68 3.49 13.61 -9.27
N GLY A 69 2.69 13.13 -8.31
CA GLY A 69 1.61 13.90 -7.70
C GLY A 69 2.07 15.20 -7.02
N GLU A 70 3.32 15.28 -6.55
CA GLU A 70 3.92 16.51 -6.00
C GLU A 70 4.64 17.38 -7.03
N ARG A 71 5.21 16.79 -8.10
CA ARG A 71 5.93 17.51 -9.16
C ARG A 71 5.01 17.82 -10.35
N GLY A 72 3.97 18.60 -10.08
CA GLY A 72 3.39 19.54 -11.03
C GLY A 72 2.55 18.96 -12.17
N PHE A 73 1.29 18.63 -11.87
CA PHE A 73 0.23 18.72 -12.88
C PHE A 73 -0.39 20.11 -12.81
N ASN A 74 0.37 21.13 -13.23
CA ASN A 74 -0.17 22.48 -13.41
C ASN A 74 -0.11 22.81 -14.90
N LEU A 75 -0.78 21.97 -15.69
CA LEU A 75 -1.00 22.25 -17.10
C LEU A 75 -2.02 23.39 -17.15
N ARG A 76 -1.79 24.38 -18.00
CA ARG A 76 -2.59 25.62 -18.07
C ARG A 76 -4.08 25.36 -18.35
N ASP A 77 -4.41 24.17 -18.86
CA ASP A 77 -5.75 23.72 -19.16
C ASP A 77 -6.19 22.56 -18.25
N PHE A 78 -7.45 22.60 -17.83
CA PHE A 78 -8.07 21.58 -16.99
C PHE A 78 -8.02 20.19 -17.63
N TRP A 79 -8.39 20.10 -18.90
CA TRP A 79 -8.41 18.85 -19.67
C TRP A 79 -7.02 18.22 -19.81
N ALA A 80 -5.99 19.05 -19.99
CA ALA A 80 -4.62 18.57 -20.07
C ALA A 80 -4.16 18.00 -18.72
N THR A 81 -4.52 18.66 -17.62
CA THR A 81 -4.25 18.20 -16.24
C THR A 81 -4.97 16.87 -15.94
N GLU A 82 -6.23 16.75 -16.33
CA GLU A 82 -7.02 15.52 -16.16
C GLU A 82 -6.44 14.35 -16.97
N ALA A 83 -6.15 14.56 -18.26
CA ALA A 83 -5.55 13.55 -19.12
C ALA A 83 -4.18 13.08 -18.60
N ALA A 84 -3.36 14.01 -18.10
CA ALA A 84 -2.08 13.68 -17.49
C ALA A 84 -2.26 12.83 -16.22
N LEU A 85 -3.20 13.19 -15.35
CA LEU A 85 -3.49 12.44 -14.13
C LEU A 85 -3.99 11.02 -14.44
N LEU A 86 -4.91 10.88 -15.40
CA LEU A 86 -5.42 9.58 -15.86
C LEU A 86 -4.31 8.71 -16.45
N THR A 87 -3.41 9.31 -17.24
CA THR A 87 -2.25 8.60 -17.81
C THR A 87 -1.32 8.08 -16.73
N VAL A 88 -1.10 8.88 -15.67
CA VAL A 88 -0.27 8.48 -14.53
C VAL A 88 -0.94 7.36 -13.71
N MET A 89 -2.25 7.44 -13.48
CA MET A 89 -3.00 6.34 -12.85
C MET A 89 -2.92 5.05 -13.66
N LEU A 90 -3.02 5.13 -15.00
CA LEU A 90 -2.88 3.98 -15.88
C LEU A 90 -1.47 3.38 -15.80
N ALA A 91 -0.43 4.21 -15.89
CA ALA A 91 0.97 3.77 -15.78
C ALA A 91 1.24 3.11 -14.42
N TYR A 92 0.68 3.66 -13.34
CA TYR A 92 0.75 3.07 -12.01
C TYR A 92 0.10 1.68 -11.95
N ASN A 93 -1.08 1.52 -12.53
CA ASN A 93 -1.78 0.23 -12.59
C ASN A 93 -1.00 -0.80 -13.40
N VAL A 94 -0.45 -0.41 -14.55
CA VAL A 94 0.42 -1.27 -15.38
C VAL A 94 1.65 -1.69 -14.58
N MET A 95 2.33 -0.77 -13.91
CA MET A 95 3.49 -1.08 -13.06
C MET A 95 3.12 -1.98 -11.87
N SER A 96 1.93 -1.79 -11.29
CA SER A 96 1.37 -2.67 -10.26
C SER A 96 1.25 -4.11 -10.76
N LEU A 97 0.64 -4.28 -11.93
CA LEU A 97 0.45 -5.58 -12.56
C LEU A 97 1.79 -6.19 -12.95
N PHE A 98 2.71 -5.40 -13.49
CA PHE A 98 4.07 -5.85 -13.81
C PHE A 98 4.78 -6.39 -12.56
N ARG A 99 4.70 -5.68 -11.42
CA ARG A 99 5.24 -6.18 -10.15
C ARG A 99 4.61 -7.50 -9.76
N GLN A 100 3.29 -7.61 -9.79
CA GLN A 100 2.61 -8.86 -9.46
C GLN A 100 2.94 -9.99 -10.43
N ALA A 101 3.13 -9.73 -11.72
CA ALA A 101 3.43 -10.75 -12.71
C ALA A 101 4.89 -11.22 -12.64
N VAL A 102 5.84 -10.29 -12.45
CA VAL A 102 7.28 -10.58 -12.55
C VAL A 102 7.91 -10.88 -11.19
N LEU A 103 7.43 -10.28 -10.09
CA LEU A 103 8.03 -10.50 -8.76
C LEU A 103 7.32 -11.60 -7.95
N ARG A 104 6.15 -12.11 -8.39
CA ARG A 104 5.51 -13.26 -7.73
C ARG A 104 6.27 -14.59 -7.88
N SER A 105 7.34 -14.63 -8.66
CA SER A 105 8.16 -15.85 -8.81
C SER A 105 9.04 -16.19 -7.60
N ASP A 106 9.14 -15.32 -6.59
CA ASP A 106 9.92 -15.60 -5.36
C ASP A 106 9.07 -16.10 -4.18
N ALA A 107 7.83 -16.56 -4.42
CA ALA A 107 6.94 -17.13 -3.40
C ALA A 107 7.46 -18.42 -2.71
N VAL A 108 8.65 -18.90 -3.09
CA VAL A 108 9.36 -20.01 -2.41
C VAL A 108 10.15 -19.52 -1.19
N SER A 109 10.39 -18.22 -1.04
CA SER A 109 11.04 -17.66 0.15
C SER A 109 9.99 -16.92 0.97
N GLY A 110 9.65 -17.44 2.14
CA GLY A 110 8.66 -16.89 3.08
C GLY A 110 8.99 -15.51 3.68
N LYS A 111 9.58 -14.61 2.90
CA LYS A 111 9.77 -13.19 3.20
C LYS A 111 8.59 -12.43 2.61
N GLY A 112 7.89 -11.70 3.48
CA GLY A 112 6.76 -10.84 3.09
C GLY A 112 7.11 -9.98 1.88
N ASP A 113 6.13 -9.85 0.98
CA ASP A 113 6.20 -9.18 -0.31
C ASP A 113 6.97 -7.86 -0.19
N ILE A 114 8.25 -7.85 -0.59
CA ILE A 114 9.08 -6.65 -0.54
C ILE A 114 8.61 -5.76 -1.68
N GLN A 115 7.72 -4.83 -1.36
CA GLN A 115 7.26 -3.81 -2.31
C GLN A 115 8.46 -2.93 -2.72
N HIS A 116 9.11 -3.32 -3.81
CA HIS A 116 10.19 -2.54 -4.41
C HIS A 116 9.60 -1.26 -5.02
N THR A 117 10.00 -0.11 -4.49
CA THR A 117 9.75 1.21 -5.08
C THR A 117 10.20 1.24 -6.54
N LEU A 118 9.57 2.06 -7.37
CA LEU A 118 9.88 2.15 -8.81
C LEU A 118 11.37 2.37 -9.09
N LYS A 119 12.06 3.18 -8.27
CA LYS A 119 13.52 3.36 -8.33
C LYS A 119 14.30 2.06 -8.15
N THR A 120 13.91 1.24 -7.18
CA THR A 120 14.53 -0.06 -6.90
C THR A 120 14.28 -1.05 -8.04
N LEU A 121 13.09 -1.00 -8.65
CA LEU A 121 12.73 -1.85 -9.78
C LEU A 121 13.57 -1.50 -11.02
N CYS A 122 13.66 -0.20 -11.35
CA CYS A 122 14.53 0.29 -12.43
C CYS A 122 15.99 -0.11 -12.18
N TYR A 123 16.50 0.09 -10.96
CA TYR A 123 17.85 -0.31 -10.60
C TYR A 123 18.09 -1.82 -10.81
N LYS A 124 17.17 -2.68 -10.33
CA LYS A 124 17.27 -4.13 -10.52
C LYS A 124 17.23 -4.55 -11.99
N LEU A 125 16.37 -3.92 -12.79
CA LEU A 125 16.27 -4.15 -14.23
C LEU A 125 17.57 -3.77 -14.95
N PHE A 126 18.10 -2.58 -14.68
CA PHE A 126 19.37 -2.14 -15.26
C PHE A 126 20.55 -2.99 -14.79
N ALA A 127 20.60 -3.35 -13.51
CA ALA A 127 21.64 -4.23 -12.97
C ALA A 127 21.60 -5.63 -13.60
N LYS A 128 20.41 -6.22 -13.76
CA LYS A 128 20.25 -7.54 -14.39
C LYS A 128 20.58 -7.50 -15.88
N ALA A 129 20.19 -6.43 -16.58
CA ALA A 129 20.57 -6.22 -17.97
C ALA A 129 22.10 -6.07 -18.14
N ALA A 130 22.75 -5.30 -17.26
CA ALA A 130 24.21 -5.16 -17.26
C ALA A 130 24.94 -6.47 -16.95
N TYR A 131 24.38 -7.32 -16.09
CA TYR A 131 24.93 -8.65 -15.83
C TYR A 131 24.87 -9.55 -17.08
N ILE A 132 23.74 -9.55 -17.78
CA ILE A 132 23.55 -10.33 -19.02
C ILE A 132 24.55 -9.89 -20.10
N THR A 133 24.79 -8.59 -20.27
CA THR A 133 25.75 -8.08 -21.26
C THR A 133 27.20 -8.41 -20.88
N HIS A 134 27.54 -8.41 -19.59
CA HIS A 134 28.86 -8.82 -19.13
C HIS A 134 29.13 -10.32 -19.35
N GLU A 135 28.14 -11.20 -19.14
CA GLU A 135 28.29 -12.63 -19.46
C GLU A 135 28.37 -12.90 -20.97
N GLY A 136 27.61 -12.17 -21.79
CA GLY A 136 27.71 -12.26 -23.25
C GLY A 136 29.11 -11.89 -23.73
N ARG A 137 29.67 -10.79 -23.22
CA ARG A 137 31.02 -10.33 -23.56
C ARG A 137 32.14 -11.28 -23.13
N LYS A 138 31.93 -12.11 -22.11
CA LYS A 138 32.90 -13.13 -21.66
C LYS A 138 32.90 -14.41 -22.51
N LYS A 139 31.86 -14.65 -23.32
CA LYS A 139 31.79 -15.83 -24.21
C LYS A 139 32.41 -15.59 -25.59
N ASP A 140 32.66 -14.33 -25.95
CA ASP A 140 33.25 -13.93 -27.22
C ASP A 140 34.77 -13.62 -27.14
N CYS A 141 35.45 -14.12 -26.09
CA CYS A 141 36.91 -14.11 -25.91
C CYS A 141 37.36 -15.48 -25.42
#